data_AF-A0A2S9FY47-F1
#
_entry.id   AF-A0A2S9FY47-F1
#
_cell.length_a   1.000
_cell.length_b   1.000
_cell.length_c   1.000
_cell.angle_alpha   90.00
_cell.angle_beta   90.00
_cell.angle_gamma   90.00
#
_symmetry.space_group_name_H-M   'P 1'
#
loop_
_entity.id
_entity.type
_entity.pdbx_description
1 polymer ?
#
loop_
_entity_poly.entity_id
_entity_poly.type
_entity_poly.pdbx_seq_one_letter_code
_entity_poly.pdbx_strand_id
1 'polypeptide(L)'
;AFAAKHADAIIAWATGVEGMKEYRADIRKQAAAAGRDPDDVKGMFLFSPILGETEAEARAKIKPMSEEEIPARLKALSSNFYADF
;
A
#
# COMPACT_ATOMS: atom_id res chain seq x y z
N ALA A 1 -11.94 -0.83 12.96
CA ALA A 1 -12.74 -2.05 13.20
C ALA A 1 -13.83 -2.37 12.15
N PHE A 2 -14.22 -1.47 11.22
CA PHE A 2 -15.22 -1.83 10.20
C PHE A 2 -14.72 -2.89 9.20
N ALA A 3 -13.57 -2.66 8.57
CA ALA A 3 -13.03 -3.57 7.56
C ALA A 3 -12.73 -4.97 8.14
N ALA A 4 -12.09 -5.07 9.31
CA ALA A 4 -11.82 -6.36 9.95
C ALA A 4 -13.10 -7.18 10.24
N LYS A 5 -14.22 -6.51 10.52
CA LYS A 5 -15.51 -7.15 10.79
C LYS A 5 -16.23 -7.63 9.52
N HIS A 6 -16.03 -6.97 8.38
CA HIS A 6 -16.89 -7.15 7.21
C HIS A 6 -16.17 -7.52 5.91
N ALA A 7 -14.87 -7.23 5.79
CA ALA A 7 -14.15 -7.42 4.54
C ALA A 7 -13.61 -8.84 4.40
N ASP A 8 -13.70 -9.37 3.19
CA ASP A 8 -12.97 -10.59 2.76
C ASP A 8 -11.56 -10.23 2.26
N ALA A 9 -11.42 -9.03 1.68
CA ALA A 9 -10.15 -8.47 1.26
C ALA A 9 -10.05 -6.98 1.59
N ILE A 10 -8.84 -6.55 1.97
CA ILE A 10 -8.51 -5.15 2.27
C ILE A 10 -7.34 -4.75 1.38
N ILE A 11 -7.54 -3.72 0.57
CA ILE A 11 -6.46 -3.04 -0.15
C ILE A 11 -5.87 -2.00 0.79
N ALA A 12 -4.59 -2.10 1.08
CA ALA A 12 -3.91 -1.28 2.06
C ALA A 12 -2.63 -0.63 1.50
N TRP A 13 -2.28 0.50 2.10
CA TRP A 13 -0.99 1.13 1.94
C TRP A 13 -0.20 0.97 3.24
N ALA A 14 1.05 0.51 3.15
CA ALA A 14 1.97 0.44 4.27
C ALA A 14 3.41 0.61 3.77
N THR A 15 4.23 1.34 4.54
CA THR A 15 5.60 1.64 4.16
C THR A 15 6.55 0.56 4.65
N GLY A 16 7.24 -0.10 3.73
CA GLY A 16 8.24 -1.13 4.04
C GLY A 16 7.63 -2.43 4.60
N VAL A 17 8.48 -3.46 4.71
CA VAL A 17 8.06 -4.80 5.13
C VAL A 17 7.55 -4.82 6.57
N GLU A 18 8.19 -4.10 7.48
CA GLU A 18 7.78 -4.06 8.88
C GLU A 18 6.41 -3.39 9.05
N GLY A 19 6.16 -2.26 8.39
CA GLY A 19 4.84 -1.62 8.41
C GLY A 19 3.73 -2.50 7.83
N MET A 20 4.03 -3.27 6.77
CA MET A 20 3.10 -4.26 6.22
C MET A 20 2.76 -5.37 7.24
N LYS A 21 3.75 -5.86 7.99
CA LYS A 21 3.54 -6.87 9.03
C LYS A 21 2.70 -6.33 10.19
N GLU A 22 3.01 -5.13 10.67
CA GLU A 22 2.27 -4.47 11.74
C GLU A 22 0.81 -4.26 11.36
N TYR A 23 0.55 -3.74 10.15
CA TYR A 23 -0.80 -3.56 9.63
C TYR A 23 -1.57 -4.89 9.57
N ARG A 24 -0.94 -5.95 9.05
CA ARG A 24 -1.55 -7.27 8.99
C ARG A 24 -1.88 -7.81 10.39
N ALA A 25 -0.97 -7.64 11.36
CA ALA A 25 -1.17 -8.09 12.73
C ALA A 25 -2.35 -7.39 13.39
N ASP A 26 -2.49 -6.07 13.19
CA ASP A 26 -3.59 -5.28 13.72
C ASP A 26 -4.95 -5.71 13.14
N ILE A 27 -5.05 -5.88 11.81
CA ILE A 27 -6.28 -6.36 11.17
C ILE A 27 -6.71 -7.73 11.71
N ARG A 28 -5.76 -8.65 11.87
CA ARG A 28 -6.02 -9.99 12.43
C ARG A 28 -6.52 -9.94 13.86
N LYS A 29 -5.92 -9.10 14.70
CA LYS A 29 -6.37 -8.86 16.08
C LYS A 29 -7.81 -8.34 16.09
N GLN A 30 -8.13 -7.40 15.22
CA GLN A 30 -9.49 -6.85 15.11
C GLN A 30 -10.50 -7.89 14.58
N ALA A 31 -10.11 -8.76 13.64
CA ALA A 31 -10.97 -9.83 13.13
C ALA A 31 -11.29 -10.88 14.21
N ALA A 32 -10.27 -11.32 14.96
CA ALA A 32 -10.45 -12.21 16.11
C ALA A 32 -11.39 -11.60 17.17
N ALA A 33 -11.18 -10.32 17.50
CA ALA A 33 -12.04 -9.60 18.45
C ALA A 33 -13.50 -9.45 17.96
N ALA A 34 -13.73 -9.53 16.65
CA ALA A 34 -15.05 -9.54 16.04
C ALA A 34 -15.66 -10.95 15.91
N GLY A 35 -14.99 -12.01 16.40
CA GLY A 35 -15.46 -13.40 16.33
C GLY A 35 -15.26 -14.08 14.97
N ARG A 36 -14.41 -13.53 14.10
CA ARG A 36 -14.07 -14.13 12.80
C ARG A 36 -12.77 -14.92 12.88
N ASP A 37 -12.58 -15.84 11.93
CA ASP A 37 -11.26 -16.39 11.66
C ASP A 37 -10.36 -15.27 11.10
N PRO A 38 -9.21 -14.95 11.75
CA PRO A 38 -8.27 -13.96 11.23
C PRO A 38 -7.68 -14.27 9.86
N ASP A 39 -7.76 -15.53 9.39
CA ASP A 39 -7.30 -15.95 8.07
C ASP A 39 -8.34 -15.77 6.96
N ASP A 40 -9.59 -15.43 7.30
CA ASP A 40 -10.64 -15.08 6.32
C ASP A 40 -10.45 -13.68 5.70
N VAL A 41 -9.65 -12.81 6.34
CA VAL A 41 -9.39 -11.45 5.86
C VAL A 41 -8.06 -11.39 5.11
N LYS A 42 -8.12 -11.17 3.79
CA LYS A 42 -6.93 -11.06 2.92
C LYS A 42 -6.44 -9.61 2.86
N GLY A 43 -5.23 -9.34 3.33
CA GLY A 43 -4.57 -8.04 3.17
C GLY A 43 -3.76 -7.99 1.87
N MET A 44 -4.05 -7.01 1.02
CA MET A 44 -3.36 -6.76 -0.25
C MET A 44 -2.70 -5.39 -0.21
N PHE A 45 -1.37 -5.35 -0.37
CA PHE A 45 -0.63 -4.09 -0.34
C PHE A 45 -0.41 -3.54 -1.74
N LEU A 46 -0.60 -2.23 -1.89
CA LEU A 46 -0.26 -1.53 -3.12
C LEU A 46 1.25 -1.33 -3.22
N PHE A 47 1.83 -1.72 -4.36
CA PHE A 47 3.21 -1.40 -4.72
C PHE A 47 3.32 -1.22 -6.24
N SER A 48 4.32 -0.47 -6.69
CA SER A 48 4.57 -0.18 -8.10
C SER A 48 5.97 -0.67 -8.48
N PRO A 49 6.12 -1.93 -8.95
CA PRO A 49 7.43 -2.47 -9.27
C PRO A 49 7.96 -1.89 -10.58
N ILE A 50 9.28 -1.69 -10.65
CA ILE A 50 9.99 -1.36 -11.88
C ILE A 50 10.66 -2.64 -12.38
N LEU A 51 10.29 -3.09 -13.58
CA LEU A 51 10.77 -4.35 -14.17
C LEU A 51 11.90 -4.11 -15.19
N GLY A 52 12.87 -5.03 -15.25
CA GLY A 52 13.95 -5.09 -16.23
C GLY A 52 14.43 -6.54 -16.40
N GLU A 53 15.08 -6.87 -17.51
CA GLU A 53 15.64 -8.22 -17.72
C GLU A 53 16.83 -8.45 -16.77
N THR A 54 17.48 -7.37 -16.35
CA THR A 54 18.49 -7.34 -15.29
C THR A 54 18.16 -6.31 -14.21
N GLU A 55 18.75 -6.46 -13.02
CA GLU A 55 18.65 -5.48 -11.95
C GLU A 55 19.19 -4.10 -12.39
N ALA A 56 20.29 -4.09 -13.15
CA ALA A 56 20.89 -2.86 -13.67
C ALA A 56 19.91 -2.09 -14.58
N GLU A 57 19.20 -2.78 -15.48
CA GLU A 57 18.17 -2.17 -16.32
C GLU A 57 16.99 -1.64 -15.52
N ALA A 58 16.52 -2.38 -14.51
CA ALA A 58 15.44 -1.92 -13.64
C ALA A 58 15.84 -0.65 -12.87
N ARG A 59 17.08 -0.60 -12.34
CA ARG A 59 17.61 0.57 -11.65
C ARG A 59 17.81 1.76 -12.57
N ALA A 60 18.25 1.55 -13.82
CA ALA A 60 18.40 2.61 -14.80
C ALA A 60 17.07 3.29 -15.18
N LYS A 61 15.93 2.60 -14.99
CA LYS A 61 14.58 3.16 -15.18
C LYS A 61 14.11 4.03 -14.00
N ILE A 62 14.81 4.00 -12.87
CA ILE A 62 14.53 4.91 -11.74
C ILE A 62 14.99 6.31 -12.15
N LYS A 63 14.04 7.15 -12.54
CA LYS A 63 14.31 8.56 -12.82
C LYS A 63 14.17 9.37 -11.53
N PRO A 64 15.17 10.18 -11.15
CA PRO A 64 14.94 11.21 -10.16
C PRO A 64 13.86 12.16 -10.71
N MET A 65 12.92 12.53 -9.85
CA MET A 65 11.83 13.44 -10.22
C MET A 65 12.43 14.80 -10.57
N SER A 66 12.11 15.34 -11.74
CA SER A 66 12.51 16.71 -12.06
C SER A 66 11.61 17.71 -11.31
N GLU A 67 12.11 18.93 -11.07
CA GLU A 67 11.31 19.99 -10.43
C GLU A 67 10.03 20.30 -11.20
N GLU A 68 10.06 20.16 -12.53
CA GLU A 68 8.93 20.39 -13.44
C GLU A 68 7.82 19.32 -13.28
N GLU A 69 8.17 18.12 -12.84
CA GLU A 69 7.24 17.00 -12.65
C GLU A 69 6.52 17.05 -11.28
N ILE A 70 7.07 17.80 -10.32
CA ILE A 70 6.53 17.91 -8.96
C ILE A 70 5.06 18.38 -8.94
N PRO A 71 4.65 19.45 -9.66
CA PRO A 71 3.26 19.92 -9.62
C PRO A 71 2.27 18.87 -10.14
N ALA A 72 2.63 18.18 -11.23
CA ALA A 72 1.80 17.12 -11.79
C ALA A 72 1.66 15.93 -10.83
N ARG A 73 2.74 15.59 -10.11
CA ARG A 73 2.74 14.51 -9.13
C ARG A 73 1.96 14.87 -7.87
N LEU A 74 2.06 16.09 -7.36
CA LEU A 74 1.26 16.58 -6.23
C LEU A 74 -0.23 16.52 -6.54
N LYS A 75 -0.63 16.94 -7.76
CA LYS A 75 -2.01 16.81 -8.23
C LYS A 75 -2.48 15.36 -8.31
N ALA A 76 -1.61 14.45 -8.76
CA ALA A 76 -1.94 13.02 -8.79
C ALA A 76 -2.03 12.43 -7.37
N LEU A 77 -1.17 12.88 -6.44
CA LEU A 77 -1.20 12.45 -5.05
C LEU A 77 -2.49 12.93 -4.37
N SER A 78 -2.86 14.19 -4.54
CA SER A 78 -4.08 14.74 -3.94
C SER A 78 -5.32 14.00 -4.41
N SER A 79 -5.38 13.68 -5.72
CA SER A 79 -6.45 12.86 -6.28
C SER A 79 -6.48 11.43 -5.75
N ASN A 80 -5.32 10.81 -5.51
CA ASN A 80 -5.23 9.41 -5.05
C ASN A 80 -5.51 9.25 -3.55
N PHE A 81 -5.18 10.28 -2.75
CA PHE A 81 -5.27 10.22 -1.29
C PHE A 81 -6.39 11.07 -0.70
N TYR A 82 -7.17 11.78 -1.52
CA TYR A 82 -8.18 12.74 -1.06
C TYR A 82 -7.60 13.71 -0.01
N ALA A 83 -6.39 14.19 -0.25
CA ALA A 83 -5.65 15.08 0.65
C ALA A 83 -5.15 16.29 -0.13
N ASP A 84 -5.42 17.51 0.38
CA ASP A 84 -4.94 18.75 -0.23
C ASP A 84 -3.48 19.01 0.21
N PHE A 85 -2.59 19.18 -0.76
CA PHE A 85 -1.16 19.50 -0.59
C PHE A 85 -0.80 20.76 -1.38
#